data_AF-A0A2N0P0D5-F1
#
_entry.id   AF-A0A2N0P0D5-F1
#
_cell.length_a   1.000
_cell.length_b   1.000
_cell.length_c   1.000
_cell.angle_alpha   90.00
_cell.angle_beta   90.00
_cell.angle_gamma   90.00
#
_symmetry.space_group_name_H-M   'P 1'
#
loop_
_entity.id
_entity.type
_entity.pdbx_description
1 polymer ?
#
loop_
_entity_poly.entity_id
_entity_poly.type
_entity_poly.pdbx_seq_one_letter_code
_entity_poly.pdbx_strand_id
1 'polypeptide(L)'
;FNFYTRAIALNRVEHVEKLFLASSKNPYIKTFSDNDSKGFHELGIMGKGLFLTQDYKSWRYNRHFFTQAILSPKFSNEAVHLANKLFNELESYWNKLYLKEG
;
A
#
# COMPACT_ATOMS: atom_id res chain seq x y z
N PHE A 1 6.84 4.50 19.25
CA PHE A 1 7.96 4.98 18.42
C PHE A 1 9.25 4.72 19.17
N ASN A 2 10.15 3.93 18.61
CA ASN A 2 11.43 3.66 19.24
C ASN A 2 12.35 4.87 19.01
N PHE A 3 12.56 5.67 20.05
CA PHE A 3 13.34 6.92 19.98
C PHE A 3 14.86 6.70 19.85
N TYR A 4 15.33 5.45 19.92
CA TYR A 4 16.75 5.12 19.82
C TYR A 4 17.24 4.90 18.38
N THR A 5 16.34 4.89 17.38
CA THR A 5 16.70 4.68 15.97
C THR A 5 16.83 6.02 15.25
N ARG A 6 17.97 6.27 14.60
CA ARG A 6 18.17 7.44 13.76
C ARG A 6 17.19 7.40 12.58
N ALA A 7 16.27 8.35 12.52
CA ALA A 7 15.35 8.53 11.41
C ALA A 7 15.80 9.68 10.50
N ILE A 8 15.72 9.49 9.19
CA ILE A 8 15.93 10.53 8.19
C ILE A 8 14.61 10.71 7.43
N ALA A 9 14.04 11.92 7.49
CA ALA A 9 12.85 12.27 6.74
C ALA A 9 13.24 12.89 5.39
N LEU A 10 12.74 12.30 4.29
CA LEU A 10 12.93 12.82 2.94
C LEU A 10 11.72 13.68 2.55
N ASN A 11 11.93 14.97 2.31
CA ASN A 11 10.85 15.91 2.01
C ASN A 11 10.83 16.41 0.55
N ARG A 12 11.79 16.00 -0.27
CA ARG A 12 11.85 16.38 -1.69
C ARG A 12 11.29 15.27 -2.57
N VAL A 13 10.41 15.64 -3.50
CA VAL A 13 9.73 14.70 -4.42
C VAL A 13 10.74 13.87 -5.21
N GLU A 14 11.81 14.49 -5.70
CA GLU A 14 12.91 13.83 -6.43
C GLU A 14 13.61 12.71 -5.64
N HIS A 15 13.69 12.82 -4.31
CA HIS A 15 14.25 11.76 -3.46
C HIS A 15 13.24 10.65 -3.21
N VAL A 16 11.97 11.02 -3.03
CA VAL A 16 10.86 10.08 -2.86
C VAL A 16 10.67 9.24 -4.13
N GLU A 17 10.67 9.87 -5.30
CA GLU A 17 10.59 9.20 -6.60
C GLU A 17 11.76 8.25 -6.83
N LYS A 18 12.99 8.66 -6.48
CA LYS A 18 14.17 7.78 -6.54
C LYS A 18 14.04 6.57 -5.61
N LEU A 19 13.49 6.74 -4.42
CA LEU A 19 13.25 5.65 -3.47
C LEU A 19 12.23 4.65 -4.01
N PHE A 20 11.16 5.14 -4.65
CA PHE A 20 10.11 4.31 -5.23
C PHE A 20 10.37 3.91 -6.69
N LEU A 21 11.53 4.29 -7.24
CA LEU A 21 11.88 4.01 -8.62
C LEU A 21 11.98 2.51 -8.82
N ALA A 22 11.22 1.99 -9.78
CA ALA A 22 11.13 0.56 -10.09
C ALA A 22 12.31 0.08 -10.93
N SER A 23 13.53 0.32 -10.46
CA SER A 23 14.76 -0.03 -11.16
C SER A 23 15.52 -1.11 -10.43
N SER A 24 16.07 -2.07 -11.18
CA SER A 24 17.07 -3.01 -10.66
C SER A 24 18.35 -2.32 -10.17
N LYS A 25 18.54 -1.05 -10.52
CA LYS A 25 19.64 -0.19 -10.05
C LYS A 25 19.27 0.64 -8.82
N ASN A 26 18.07 0.48 -8.26
CA ASN A 26 17.69 1.14 -7.02
C ASN A 26 18.29 0.33 -5.83
N PRO A 27 19.31 0.86 -5.12
CA PRO A 27 19.91 0.16 -3.99
C PRO A 27 19.01 0.17 -2.75
N TYR A 28 17.91 0.93 -2.77
CA TYR A 28 17.05 1.19 -1.62
C TYR A 28 15.82 0.29 -1.56
N ILE A 29 15.93 -0.97 -2.02
CA ILE A 29 14.89 -1.99 -1.77
C ILE A 29 14.74 -2.11 -0.27
N LYS A 30 13.61 -1.62 0.26
CA LYS A 30 13.34 -1.43 1.68
C LYS A 30 13.54 -2.74 2.46
N THR A 31 14.62 -2.82 3.22
CA THR A 31 14.71 -3.73 4.36
C THR A 31 14.23 -2.97 5.59
N PHE A 32 13.00 -3.22 6.02
CA PHE A 32 12.65 -2.89 7.41
C PHE A 32 13.59 -3.70 8.30
N SER A 33 14.21 -3.05 9.28
CA SER A 33 15.04 -3.75 10.25
C SER A 33 14.16 -4.73 11.03
N ASP A 34 14.67 -5.92 11.33
CA ASP A 34 13.92 -6.93 12.10
C ASP A 34 13.51 -6.43 13.49
N ASN A 35 14.28 -5.49 14.04
CA ASN A 35 13.97 -4.84 15.32
C ASN A 35 12.77 -3.88 15.22
N ASP A 36 12.60 -3.22 14.08
CA ASP A 36 11.50 -2.26 13.84
C ASP A 36 10.28 -2.92 13.19
N SER A 37 10.35 -4.20 12.79
CA SER A 37 9.30 -4.92 12.06
C SER A 37 8.55 -5.99 12.85
N LYS A 38 8.81 -6.14 14.16
CA LYS A 38 8.20 -7.19 15.01
C LYS A 38 6.67 -7.24 14.90
N GLY A 39 6.00 -6.09 14.93
CA GLY A 39 4.54 -6.02 14.76
C GLY A 39 4.07 -6.54 13.39
N PHE A 40 4.84 -6.31 12.31
CA PHE A 40 4.53 -6.86 10.99
C PHE A 40 4.75 -8.37 10.93
N HIS A 41 5.74 -8.89 11.67
CA HIS A 41 5.95 -10.32 11.82
C HIS A 41 4.81 -10.98 12.59
N GLU A 42 4.37 -10.38 13.71
CA GLU A 42 3.23 -10.85 14.51
C GLU A 42 1.93 -10.89 13.71
N LEU A 43 1.69 -9.86 12.89
CA LEU A 43 0.55 -9.82 11.97
C LEU A 43 0.70 -10.77 10.76
N GLY A 44 1.85 -11.43 10.61
CA GLY A 44 2.11 -12.35 9.50
C GLY A 44 2.14 -11.69 8.11
N ILE A 45 2.30 -10.36 8.06
CA ILE A 45 2.33 -9.56 6.82
C ILE A 45 3.76 -9.16 6.41
N MET A 46 4.74 -9.38 7.29
CA MET A 46 6.14 -9.16 6.96
C MET A 46 6.59 -10.05 5.81
N GLY A 47 7.36 -9.49 4.88
CA GLY A 47 7.77 -10.16 3.64
C GLY A 47 6.72 -10.13 2.51
N LYS A 48 5.47 -9.72 2.79
CA LYS A 48 4.36 -9.83 1.83
C LYS A 48 4.01 -8.49 1.16
N GLY A 49 3.39 -8.58 -0.02
CA GLY A 49 2.89 -7.42 -0.76
C GLY A 49 3.96 -6.66 -1.53
N LEU A 50 3.82 -5.33 -1.59
CA LEU A 50 4.76 -4.43 -2.27
C LEU A 50 5.71 -3.71 -1.32
N PHE A 51 5.25 -3.44 -0.09
CA PHE A 51 5.94 -2.57 0.86
C PHE A 51 6.75 -3.33 1.90
N LEU A 52 6.25 -4.47 2.38
CA LEU A 52 6.88 -5.22 3.47
C LEU A 52 7.80 -6.34 2.97
N THR A 53 8.01 -6.45 1.66
CA THR A 53 8.89 -7.46 1.06
C THR A 53 10.35 -7.10 1.25
N GLN A 54 11.11 -8.00 1.90
CA GLN A 54 12.54 -7.83 2.17
C GLN A 54 13.44 -8.40 1.05
N ASP A 55 12.90 -9.23 0.15
CA ASP A 55 13.68 -9.85 -0.92
C ASP A 55 13.40 -9.23 -2.30
N TYR A 56 14.46 -8.96 -3.05
CA TYR A 56 14.35 -8.29 -4.35
C TYR A 56 13.54 -9.09 -5.37
N LYS A 57 13.67 -10.42 -5.36
CA LYS A 57 13.04 -11.29 -6.36
C LYS A 57 11.53 -11.30 -6.22
N SER A 58 11.02 -11.48 -5.01
CA SER A 58 9.58 -11.45 -4.72
C SER A 58 9.04 -10.04 -4.84
N TRP A 59 9.79 -9.01 -4.44
CA TRP A 59 9.39 -7.62 -4.68
C TRP A 59 9.18 -7.34 -6.17
N ARG A 60 10.13 -7.74 -7.02
CA ARG A 60 10.05 -7.54 -8.48
C ARG A 60 8.85 -8.28 -9.07
N TYR A 61 8.65 -9.54 -8.66
CA TYR A 61 7.53 -10.36 -9.11
C TYR A 61 6.19 -9.77 -8.67
N ASN A 62 6.01 -9.51 -7.37
CA ASN A 62 4.79 -8.93 -6.81
C ASN A 62 4.48 -7.60 -7.48
N ARG A 63 5.48 -6.72 -7.63
CA ARG A 63 5.30 -5.43 -8.31
C ARG A 63 4.84 -5.59 -9.75
N HIS A 64 5.45 -6.50 -10.51
CA HIS A 64 5.02 -6.76 -11.88
C HIS A 64 3.56 -7.24 -11.91
N PHE A 65 3.23 -8.24 -11.09
CA PHE A 65 1.88 -8.78 -10.99
C PHE A 65 0.84 -7.72 -10.62
N PHE A 66 1.05 -6.96 -9.53
CA PHE A 66 0.12 -5.92 -9.09
C PHE A 66 -0.01 -4.78 -10.11
N THR A 67 1.09 -4.38 -10.74
CA THR A 67 1.06 -3.33 -11.78
C THR A 67 0.20 -3.78 -12.96
N GLN A 68 0.37 -5.02 -13.44
CA GLN A 68 -0.43 -5.54 -14.55
C GLN A 68 -1.90 -5.70 -14.19
N ALA A 69 -2.20 -6.19 -12.99
CA ALA A 69 -3.58 -6.36 -12.53
C ALA A 69 -4.31 -5.02 -12.39
N ILE A 70 -3.73 -4.06 -11.66
CA ILE A 70 -4.37 -2.79 -11.30
C ILE A 70 -4.45 -1.84 -12.50
N LEU A 71 -3.42 -1.80 -13.35
CA LEU A 71 -3.43 -0.95 -14.55
C LEU A 71 -4.25 -1.54 -15.71
N SER A 72 -4.84 -2.72 -15.53
CA SER A 72 -5.73 -3.26 -16.55
C SER A 72 -6.99 -2.37 -16.68
N PRO A 73 -7.43 -2.04 -17.91
CA PRO A 73 -8.66 -1.26 -18.11
C PRO A 73 -9.87 -1.93 -17.46
N LYS A 74 -9.90 -3.27 -17.48
CA LYS A 74 -10.95 -4.07 -16.83
C LYS A 74 -11.01 -3.82 -15.33
N PHE A 75 -9.86 -3.83 -14.65
CA PHE A 75 -9.82 -3.53 -13.22
C PHE A 75 -10.29 -2.10 -12.94
N SER A 76 -9.84 -1.13 -13.73
CA SER A 76 -10.20 0.28 -13.53
C SER A 76 -11.71 0.52 -13.66
N ASN A 77 -12.34 -0.05 -14.69
CA ASN A 77 -13.78 0.08 -14.90
C ASN A 77 -14.58 -0.57 -13.75
N GLU A 78 -14.21 -1.79 -13.36
CA GLU A 78 -14.95 -2.54 -12.35
C GLU A 78 -14.75 -1.97 -10.95
N ALA A 79 -13.53 -1.52 -10.64
CA ALA A 79 -13.22 -0.87 -9.37
C ALA A 79 -14.05 0.41 -9.20
N VAL A 80 -14.13 1.25 -10.23
CA VAL A 80 -14.96 2.47 -10.20
C VAL A 80 -16.44 2.12 -10.08
N HIS A 81 -16.94 1.14 -10.84
CA HIS A 81 -18.33 0.72 -10.76
C HIS A 81 -18.70 0.20 -9.36
N LEU A 82 -17.88 -0.70 -8.81
CA LEU A 82 -18.09 -1.27 -7.47
C LEU A 82 -17.97 -0.21 -6.38
N ALA A 83 -17.01 0.71 -6.48
CA ALA A 83 -16.87 1.81 -5.53
C ALA A 83 -18.14 2.66 -5.48
N ASN A 84 -18.68 3.05 -6.64
CA ASN A 84 -19.94 3.82 -6.70
C ASN A 84 -21.11 3.04 -6.11
N LYS A 85 -21.23 1.75 -6.44
CA LYS A 85 -22.29 0.90 -5.91
C LYS A 85 -22.24 0.81 -4.37
N LEU A 86 -21.07 0.52 -3.82
CA LEU A 86 -20.86 0.41 -2.38
C LEU A 86 -21.08 1.75 -1.68
N PHE A 87 -20.68 2.86 -2.30
CA PHE A 87 -20.89 4.19 -1.76
C PHE A 87 -22.38 4.54 -1.66
N ASN A 88 -23.15 4.30 -2.73
CA ASN A 88 -24.60 4.52 -2.73
C ASN A 88 -25.32 3.62 -1.69
N GLU A 89 -24.83 2.39 -1.50
CA GLU A 89 -25.35 1.49 -0.47
C GLU A 89 -25.07 2.04 0.94
N LEU A 90 -23.84 2.48 1.18
CA LEU A 90 -23.42 3.09 2.45
C LEU A 90 -24.23 4.35 2.76
N GLU A 91 -24.41 5.22 1.78
CA GLU A 91 -25.22 6.45 1.91
C GLU A 91 -26.68 6.12 2.25
N SER A 92 -27.26 5.09 1.63
CA SER A 92 -28.61 4.62 1.97
C SER A 92 -28.73 4.16 3.42
N TYR A 93 -27.71 3.47 3.95
CA TYR A 93 -27.67 3.11 5.37
C TYR A 93 -27.56 4.33 6.27
N TRP A 94 -26.70 5.30 5.93
CA TRP A 94 -26.59 6.55 6.68
C TRP A 94 -27.90 7.34 6.70
N ASN A 95 -28.59 7.43 5.58
CA ASN A 95 -29.90 8.09 5.50
C ASN A 95 -30.94 7.40 6.40
N LYS A 96 -30.92 6.06 6.49
CA LYS A 96 -31.81 5.33 7.40
C LYS A 96 -31.47 5.55 8.88
N LEU A 97 -30.19 5.65 9.22
CA LEU A 97 -29.73 5.80 10.60
C LEU A 97 -29.92 7.22 11.14
N TYR A 98 -29.74 8.24 10.30
CA TYR A 98 -29.64 9.62 10.76
C TYR A 98 -30.72 10.57 10.25
N LEU A 99 -31.55 10.16 9.26
CA LEU A 99 -32.58 11.03 8.67
C LEU A 99 -34.03 10.52 8.86
N LYS A 100 -34.24 9.43 9.62
CA LYS A 100 -35.58 8.87 9.90
C LYS A 100 -36.09 9.03 11.35
N GLU A 101 -35.48 9.91 12.14
CA GLU A 101 -36.07 10.40 13.40
C GLU A 101 -36.26 11.93 13.36
N GLY A 102 -37.14 12.37 12.46
CA GLY A 102 -37.71 13.72 12.44
C GLY A 102 -39.20 13.63 12.11
#